data_AF-E1ZMY8-F1
#
_entry.id   AF-E1ZMY8-F1
#
_cell.length_a   1.000
_cell.length_b   1.000
_cell.length_c   1.000
_cell.angle_alpha   90.00
_cell.angle_beta   90.00
_cell.angle_gamma   90.00
#
_symmetry.space_group_name_H-M   'P 1'
#
loop_
_entity.id
_entity.type
_entity.pdbx_description
1 polymer ?
#
loop_
_entity_poly.entity_id
_entity_poly.type
_entity_poly.pdbx_seq_one_letter_code
_entity_poly.pdbx_strand_id
1 'polypeptide(L)'
;MEGQHRLAPGQISFQTVVEFLADVKTLDSHRGAYMLKHRNCMDAQKVFNELLDPEVAASVEVWPGKPASPQVGLALHSVKAVVQMMQYHFNQAQLQFLIEPKIDGERQQIHVVGRDRIHYWSRRGIDHGPQQRAGGAGGSGGYCVLDHIFRKQVTAGSVILDGELVIWNTKR
;
A
#
# COMPACT_ATOMS: atom_id res chain seq x y z
N MET A 1 -8.71 -18.89 9.78
CA MET A 1 -9.38 -19.39 8.56
C MET A 1 -8.94 -18.52 7.42
N GLU A 2 -8.00 -19.00 6.60
CA GLU A 2 -7.55 -18.28 5.40
C GLU A 2 -8.60 -18.46 4.31
N GLY A 3 -9.28 -17.37 3.96
CA GLY A 3 -10.14 -17.33 2.78
C GLY A 3 -9.26 -17.33 1.52
N GLN A 4 -9.08 -18.50 0.91
CA GLN A 4 -8.54 -18.60 -0.44
C GLN A 4 -9.53 -17.95 -1.41
N HIS A 5 -9.27 -16.70 -1.80
CA HIS A 5 -9.94 -16.10 -2.95
C HIS A 5 -9.52 -16.87 -4.21
N ARG A 6 -10.43 -17.68 -4.76
CA ARG A 6 -10.28 -18.23 -6.11
C ARG A 6 -10.26 -17.07 -7.10
N LEU A 7 -9.18 -16.99 -7.88
CA LEU A 7 -9.08 -16.08 -9.02
C LEU A 7 -10.15 -16.45 -10.05
N ALA A 8 -10.74 -15.45 -10.71
CA ALA A 8 -11.68 -15.69 -11.79
C ALA A 8 -10.96 -16.37 -12.99
N PRO A 9 -11.68 -17.14 -13.82
CA PRO A 9 -11.10 -17.72 -15.03
C PRO A 9 -10.44 -16.64 -15.90
N GLY A 10 -9.16 -16.80 -16.22
CA GLY A 10 -8.36 -15.84 -17.00
C GLY A 10 -7.57 -14.81 -16.18
N GLN A 11 -7.69 -14.78 -14.86
CA GLN A 11 -6.83 -13.96 -14.01
C GLN A 11 -5.53 -14.69 -13.65
N ILE A 12 -4.40 -14.11 -14.07
CA ILE A 12 -3.07 -14.56 -13.66
C ILE A 12 -2.77 -13.95 -12.29
N SER A 13 -2.31 -14.76 -11.34
CA SER A 13 -1.94 -14.28 -10.01
C SER A 13 -0.65 -13.45 -10.08
N PHE A 14 -0.51 -12.45 -9.19
CA PHE A 14 0.73 -11.70 -9.05
C PHE A 14 1.95 -12.63 -8.84
N GLN A 15 1.77 -13.66 -8.01
CA GLN A 15 2.80 -14.65 -7.73
C GLN A 15 3.23 -15.41 -9.00
N THR A 16 2.28 -15.75 -9.86
CA THR A 16 2.53 -16.43 -11.15
C THR A 16 3.29 -15.54 -12.13
N VAL A 17 3.02 -14.22 -12.16
CA VAL A 17 3.79 -13.27 -12.98
C VAL A 17 5.23 -13.15 -12.46
N VAL A 18 5.42 -13.08 -11.14
CA VAL A 18 6.76 -13.03 -10.51
C VAL A 18 7.55 -14.30 -10.82
N GLU A 19 6.92 -15.47 -10.73
CA GLU A 19 7.54 -16.76 -11.03
C GLU A 19 7.92 -16.87 -12.52
N PHE A 20 7.03 -16.45 -13.43
CA PHE A 20 7.33 -16.40 -14.86
C PHE A 20 8.54 -15.51 -15.17
N LEU A 21 8.61 -14.32 -14.55
CA LEU A 21 9.74 -13.40 -14.73
C LEU A 21 11.06 -13.95 -14.15
N ALA A 22 11.00 -14.84 -13.15
CA ALA A 22 12.18 -15.48 -12.57
C ALA A 22 12.73 -16.63 -13.43
N ASP A 23 11.87 -17.33 -14.18
CA ASP A 23 12.25 -18.44 -15.06
C ASP A 23 12.93 -17.97 -16.37
N VAL A 24 12.72 -16.72 -16.76
CA VAL A 24 13.47 -16.09 -17.85
C VAL A 24 14.88 -15.76 -17.33
N LYS A 25 15.83 -16.67 -17.64
CA LYS A 25 17.21 -16.83 -17.11
C LYS A 25 18.14 -15.60 -17.05
N THR A 26 17.69 -14.38 -17.32
CA THR A 26 18.52 -13.18 -17.35
C THR A 26 18.42 -12.27 -16.12
N LEU A 27 17.52 -12.48 -15.15
CA LEU A 27 17.02 -11.32 -14.38
C LEU A 27 16.71 -11.48 -12.89
N ASP A 28 17.73 -11.76 -12.06
CA ASP A 28 17.63 -11.42 -10.62
C ASP A 28 17.42 -9.91 -10.42
N SER A 29 17.98 -9.08 -11.31
CA SER A 29 17.80 -7.62 -11.32
C SER A 29 16.37 -7.19 -11.67
N HIS A 30 15.68 -7.84 -12.62
CA HIS A 30 14.30 -7.45 -12.94
C HIS A 30 13.28 -7.96 -11.93
N ARG A 31 13.53 -9.08 -11.25
CA ARG A 31 12.67 -9.49 -10.13
C ARG A 31 12.69 -8.43 -9.02
N GLY A 32 13.88 -7.93 -8.67
CA GLY A 32 14.03 -6.82 -7.73
C GLY A 32 13.31 -5.55 -8.20
N ALA A 33 13.53 -5.15 -9.45
CA ALA A 33 12.90 -3.97 -10.04
C ALA A 33 11.36 -4.10 -10.11
N TYR A 34 10.84 -5.26 -10.50
CA TYR A 34 9.41 -5.55 -10.55
C TYR A 34 8.77 -5.46 -9.17
N MET A 35 9.36 -6.12 -8.17
CA MET A 35 8.85 -6.09 -6.79
C MET A 35 8.83 -4.67 -6.22
N LEU A 36 9.87 -3.89 -6.51
CA LEU A 36 9.99 -2.52 -6.05
C LEU A 36 8.97 -1.60 -6.74
N LYS A 37 8.83 -1.67 -8.07
CA LYS A 37 7.83 -0.90 -8.81
C LYS A 37 6.40 -1.26 -8.40
N HIS A 38 6.10 -2.56 -8.30
CA HIS A 38 4.76 -3.01 -7.91
C HIS A 38 4.41 -2.55 -6.50
N ARG A 39 5.38 -2.49 -5.59
CA ARG A 39 5.15 -1.92 -4.26
C ARG A 39 4.76 -0.45 -4.29
N ASN A 40 5.11 0.32 -5.32
CA ASN A 40 4.83 1.75 -5.36
C ASN A 40 3.53 2.12 -6.10
N CYS A 41 2.96 1.22 -6.90
CA CYS A 41 1.74 1.50 -7.67
C CYS A 41 0.65 0.41 -7.63
N MET A 42 0.96 -0.76 -7.04
CA MET A 42 0.09 -1.95 -6.96
C MET A 42 -0.62 -2.32 -8.28
N ASP A 43 0.08 -2.14 -9.40
CA ASP A 43 -0.44 -2.32 -10.76
C ASP A 43 0.50 -3.23 -11.55
N ALA A 44 0.26 -4.54 -11.47
CA ALA A 44 1.09 -5.55 -12.10
C ALA A 44 1.18 -5.39 -13.63
N GLN A 45 0.08 -5.02 -14.27
CA GLN A 45 0.04 -4.85 -15.73
C GLN A 45 0.90 -3.67 -16.17
N LYS A 46 0.78 -2.52 -15.48
CA LYS A 46 1.62 -1.35 -15.75
C LYS A 46 3.10 -1.69 -15.56
N VAL A 47 3.46 -2.32 -14.44
CA VAL A 47 4.85 -2.67 -14.14
C VAL A 47 5.42 -3.66 -15.16
N PHE A 48 4.64 -4.66 -15.55
CA PHE A 48 5.03 -5.60 -16.60
C PHE A 48 5.32 -4.87 -17.91
N ASN A 49 4.40 -4.00 -18.36
CA ASN A 49 4.56 -3.24 -19.61
C ASN A 49 5.77 -2.31 -19.59
N GLU A 50 6.06 -1.67 -18.46
CA GLU A 50 7.24 -0.81 -18.31
C GLU A 50 8.57 -1.58 -18.25
N LEU A 51 8.55 -2.85 -17.85
CA LEU A 51 9.75 -3.69 -17.77
C LEU A 51 9.96 -4.54 -19.03
N LEU A 52 9.08 -4.44 -20.03
CA LEU A 52 9.33 -5.00 -21.36
C LEU A 52 10.48 -4.28 -22.08
N ASP A 53 10.69 -2.99 -21.77
CA ASP A 53 11.81 -2.22 -22.29
C ASP A 53 12.93 -2.14 -21.23
N PRO A 54 14.06 -2.85 -21.41
CA PRO A 54 15.16 -2.86 -20.46
C PRO A 54 15.90 -1.52 -20.37
N GLU A 55 15.72 -0.62 -21.34
CA GLU A 55 16.36 0.70 -21.36
C GLU A 55 15.58 1.74 -20.52
N VAL A 56 14.32 1.44 -20.15
CA VAL A 56 13.51 2.35 -19.35
C VAL A 56 13.84 2.20 -17.87
N ALA A 57 14.58 3.18 -17.36
CA ALA A 57 14.87 3.27 -15.93
C ALA A 57 13.58 3.27 -15.10
N ALA A 58 13.55 2.39 -14.10
CA ALA A 58 12.44 2.27 -13.18
C ALA A 58 12.32 3.51 -12.28
N SER A 59 11.22 4.26 -12.38
CA SER A 59 10.89 5.25 -11.33
C SER A 59 10.48 4.50 -10.06
N VAL A 60 11.10 4.88 -8.95
CA VAL A 60 10.92 4.28 -7.62
C VAL A 60 10.05 5.15 -6.72
N GLU A 61 9.37 6.14 -7.30
CA GLU A 61 8.61 7.13 -6.54
C GLU A 61 7.19 6.67 -6.27
N VAL A 62 6.69 7.01 -5.08
CA VAL A 62 5.29 6.83 -4.71
C VAL A 62 4.54 8.11 -5.09
N TRP A 63 3.45 7.95 -5.84
CA TRP A 63 2.73 9.08 -6.44
C TRP A 63 1.32 9.25 -5.86
N PRO A 64 0.90 10.49 -5.51
CA PRO A 64 -0.49 10.76 -5.15
C PRO A 64 -1.46 10.30 -6.27
N GLY A 65 -2.56 9.62 -5.89
CA GLY A 65 -3.52 9.03 -6.82
C GLY A 65 -3.22 7.59 -7.28
N LYS A 66 -2.11 6.98 -6.86
CA LYS A 66 -1.81 5.55 -7.10
C LYS A 66 -1.49 4.85 -5.78
N PRO A 67 -2.13 3.71 -5.46
CA PRO A 67 -1.87 3.02 -4.20
C PRO A 67 -0.46 2.46 -4.16
N ALA A 68 0.17 2.53 -3.00
CA ALA A 68 1.40 1.82 -2.68
C ALA A 68 1.14 0.69 -1.68
N SER A 69 1.84 -0.43 -1.87
CA SER A 69 1.85 -1.55 -0.95
C SER A 69 2.27 -1.07 0.44
N PRO A 70 1.47 -1.35 1.48
CA PRO A 70 1.77 -0.86 2.81
C PRO A 70 3.06 -1.46 3.36
N GLN A 71 3.86 -0.66 4.07
CA GLN A 71 5.00 -1.18 4.82
C GLN A 71 4.50 -2.12 5.92
N VAL A 72 5.05 -3.33 5.97
CA VAL A 72 4.68 -4.35 6.95
C VAL A 72 5.70 -4.42 8.08
N GLY A 73 5.22 -4.44 9.32
CA GLY A 73 6.07 -4.64 10.50
C GLY A 73 6.44 -6.10 10.69
N LEU A 74 7.64 -6.36 11.21
CA LEU A 74 8.07 -7.69 11.62
C LEU A 74 7.51 -8.00 13.01
N ALA A 75 6.80 -9.12 13.15
CA ALA A 75 6.35 -9.60 14.44
C ALA A 75 7.50 -10.30 15.16
N LEU A 76 7.87 -9.79 16.34
CA LEU A 76 8.85 -10.41 17.23
C LEU A 76 8.19 -10.82 18.54
N HIS A 77 8.66 -11.93 19.10
CA HIS A 77 8.05 -12.59 20.24
C HIS A 77 8.25 -11.85 21.58
N SER A 78 9.13 -10.85 21.62
CA SER A 78 9.40 -10.07 22.83
C SER A 78 10.01 -8.71 22.52
N VAL A 79 9.86 -7.76 23.46
CA VAL A 79 10.53 -6.44 23.39
C VAL A 79 12.05 -6.60 23.34
N LYS A 80 12.61 -7.56 24.08
CA LYS A 80 14.05 -7.85 24.05
C LYS A 80 14.53 -8.25 22.66
N ALA A 81 13.77 -9.09 21.96
CA ALA A 81 14.08 -9.47 20.59
C ALA A 81 14.04 -8.28 19.63
N VAL A 82 13.09 -7.36 19.81
CA VAL A 82 13.04 -6.10 19.02
C VAL A 82 14.31 -5.28 19.24
N VAL A 83 14.68 -5.02 20.49
CA VAL A 83 15.87 -4.22 20.83
C VAL A 83 17.15 -4.87 20.28
N GLN A 84 17.32 -6.18 20.46
CA GLN A 84 18.48 -6.91 19.94
C GLN A 84 18.55 -6.86 18.41
N MET A 85 17.42 -7.07 17.72
CA MET A 85 17.33 -6.98 16.27
C MET A 85 17.68 -5.58 15.78
N MET A 86 17.21 -4.53 16.44
CA MET A 86 17.53 -3.14 16.10
C MET A 86 19.01 -2.81 16.37
N GLN A 87 19.57 -3.23 17.51
CA GLN A 87 21.00 -3.02 17.83
C GLN A 87 21.90 -3.67 16.78
N TYR A 88 21.55 -4.90 16.36
CA TYR A 88 22.26 -5.62 15.31
C TYR A 88 22.16 -4.91 13.95
N HIS A 89 20.96 -4.53 13.51
CA HIS A 89 20.77 -3.92 12.19
C HIS A 89 21.37 -2.53 12.05
N PHE A 90 21.27 -1.70 13.09
CA PHE A 90 21.74 -0.31 13.05
C PHE A 90 23.17 -0.15 13.58
N ASN A 91 23.77 -1.21 14.12
CA ASN A 91 25.09 -1.21 14.72
C ASN A 91 25.28 -0.07 15.74
N GLN A 92 24.28 0.14 16.60
CA GLN A 92 24.29 1.21 17.60
C GLN A 92 24.10 0.65 19.01
N ALA A 93 24.95 1.08 19.94
CA ALA A 93 24.85 0.71 21.35
C ALA A 93 23.62 1.35 22.03
N GLN A 94 23.31 2.59 21.68
CA GLN A 94 22.12 3.31 22.13
C GLN A 94 21.15 3.49 20.98
N LEU A 95 19.97 2.90 21.09
CA LEU A 95 18.92 3.01 20.08
C LEU A 95 17.99 4.19 20.40
N GLN A 96 17.51 4.84 19.34
CA GLN A 96 16.38 5.76 19.40
C GLN A 96 15.28 5.19 18.50
N PHE A 97 14.07 5.07 19.04
CA PHE A 97 12.93 4.56 18.29
C PHE A 97 11.62 5.14 18.84
N LEU A 98 10.60 5.15 17.99
CA LEU A 98 9.24 5.54 18.34
C LEU A 98 8.42 4.29 18.67
N ILE A 99 7.57 4.40 19.69
CA ILE A 99 6.60 3.37 20.04
C ILE A 99 5.23 3.94 19.74
N GLU A 100 4.48 3.26 18.88
CA GLU A 100 3.13 3.63 18.50
C GLU A 100 2.13 2.57 18.98
N PRO A 101 0.91 2.97 19.41
CA PRO A 101 -0.15 2.01 19.68
C PRO A 101 -0.49 1.20 18.43
N LYS A 102 -0.55 -0.14 18.55
CA LYS A 102 -1.11 -0.96 17.49
C LYS A 102 -2.63 -0.89 17.55
N ILE A 103 -3.20 -0.07 16.67
CA ILE A 103 -4.64 0.10 16.54
C ILE A 103 -5.22 -1.12 15.79
N ASP A 104 -6.42 -1.56 16.19
CA ASP A 104 -7.18 -2.62 15.53
C ASP A 104 -8.32 -1.99 14.73
N GLY A 105 -8.11 -1.78 13.43
CA GLY A 105 -9.07 -1.17 12.53
C GLY A 105 -8.87 -1.61 11.09
N GLU A 106 -9.26 -0.74 10.15
CA GLU A 106 -8.96 -0.92 8.73
C GLU A 106 -7.83 0.01 8.32
N ARG A 107 -6.68 -0.56 7.95
CA ARG A 107 -5.56 0.22 7.41
C ARG A 107 -5.97 0.88 6.10
N GLN A 108 -5.86 2.21 6.06
CA GLN A 108 -6.24 3.05 4.95
C GLN A 108 -5.08 3.94 4.51
N GLN A 109 -4.83 3.96 3.21
CA GLN A 109 -3.90 4.88 2.57
C GLN A 109 -4.70 5.96 1.83
N ILE A 110 -4.53 7.22 2.24
CA ILE A 110 -5.34 8.36 1.81
C ILE A 110 -4.49 9.28 0.96
N HIS A 111 -4.89 9.50 -0.28
CA HIS A 111 -4.17 10.37 -1.21
C HIS A 111 -4.99 11.63 -1.43
N VAL A 112 -4.46 12.77 -0.99
CA VAL A 112 -5.02 14.08 -1.33
C VAL A 112 -4.24 14.59 -2.54
N VAL A 113 -4.92 14.77 -3.67
CA VAL A 113 -4.30 15.18 -4.95
C VAL A 113 -4.81 16.57 -5.34
N GLY A 114 -4.00 17.58 -5.07
CA GLY A 114 -4.45 18.98 -5.13
C GLY A 114 -5.50 19.27 -4.04
N ARG A 115 -6.50 20.09 -4.35
CA ARG A 115 -7.53 20.51 -3.36
C ARG A 115 -8.79 19.65 -3.33
N ASP A 116 -9.11 18.96 -4.43
CA ASP A 116 -10.46 18.45 -4.66
C ASP A 116 -10.56 16.93 -4.84
N ARG A 117 -9.43 16.24 -5.01
CA ARG A 117 -9.41 14.80 -5.25
C ARG A 117 -8.83 14.08 -4.04
N ILE A 118 -9.63 13.21 -3.45
CA ILE A 118 -9.23 12.37 -2.33
C ILE A 118 -9.52 10.92 -2.70
N HIS A 119 -8.51 10.06 -2.61
CA HIS A 119 -8.62 8.63 -2.80
C HIS A 119 -8.39 7.91 -1.48
N TYR A 120 -9.10 6.79 -1.27
CA TYR A 120 -9.03 5.98 -0.07
C TYR A 120 -8.72 4.54 -0.47
N TRP A 121 -7.52 4.08 -0.19
CA TRP A 121 -7.08 2.75 -0.58
C TRP A 121 -7.00 1.84 0.64
N SER A 122 -7.67 0.69 0.59
CA SER A 122 -7.45 -0.35 1.61
C SER A 122 -6.05 -0.94 1.50
N ARG A 123 -5.70 -1.76 2.50
CA ARG A 123 -4.46 -2.57 2.51
C ARG A 123 -4.21 -3.36 1.21
N ARG A 124 -5.26 -3.72 0.47
CA ARG A 124 -5.20 -4.51 -0.77
C ARG A 124 -5.18 -3.64 -2.04
N GLY A 125 -5.10 -2.31 -1.91
CA GLY A 125 -5.12 -1.39 -3.06
C GLY A 125 -6.50 -1.24 -3.70
N ILE A 126 -7.58 -1.51 -2.98
CA ILE A 126 -8.95 -1.30 -3.46
C ILE A 126 -9.37 0.14 -3.15
N ASP A 127 -9.84 0.88 -4.15
CA ASP A 127 -10.37 2.24 -3.97
C ASP A 127 -11.75 2.18 -3.29
N HIS A 128 -11.88 2.88 -2.17
CA HIS A 128 -13.08 3.01 -1.37
C HIS A 128 -13.57 4.47 -1.30
N GLY A 129 -13.22 5.28 -2.31
CA GLY A 129 -13.66 6.65 -2.51
C GLY A 129 -15.20 6.84 -2.56
N PRO A 130 -15.69 7.99 -3.03
CA PRO A 130 -17.13 8.27 -2.99
C PRO A 130 -17.93 7.18 -3.72
N GLN A 131 -19.05 6.78 -3.10
CA GLN A 131 -20.00 5.83 -3.67
C GLN A 131 -20.36 6.29 -5.09
N GLN A 132 -20.02 5.51 -6.12
CA GLN A 132 -20.56 5.80 -7.45
C GLN A 132 -22.08 5.71 -7.33
N ARG A 133 -22.79 6.77 -7.77
CA ARG A 133 -24.26 6.81 -7.75
C ARG A 133 -24.79 5.53 -8.38
N ALA A 134 -25.76 4.90 -7.69
CA ALA A 134 -26.42 3.67 -8.12
C ALA A 134 -26.80 3.76 -9.61
N GLY A 135 -26.11 2.99 -10.46
CA GLY A 135 -26.27 2.99 -11.92
C GLY A 135 -25.02 2.61 -12.70
N GLY A 136 -23.82 2.79 -12.12
CA GLY A 136 -22.56 2.27 -12.67
C GLY A 136 -22.18 0.95 -12.01
N ALA A 137 -21.86 -0.07 -12.79
CA ALA A 137 -21.27 -1.31 -12.28
C ALA A 137 -19.85 -1.02 -11.76
N GLY A 138 -19.71 -0.63 -10.50
CA GLY A 138 -18.40 -0.46 -9.87
C GLY A 138 -18.40 0.35 -8.59
N GLY A 139 -18.10 -0.30 -7.46
CA GLY A 139 -17.48 0.34 -6.30
C GLY A 139 -18.33 0.47 -5.04
N SER A 140 -18.08 -0.40 -4.07
CA SER A 140 -18.42 -0.21 -2.66
C SER A 140 -17.49 0.83 -2.05
N GLY A 141 -17.88 2.10 -2.13
CA GLY A 141 -17.12 3.22 -1.56
C GLY A 141 -17.96 4.04 -0.60
N GLY A 142 -17.47 4.29 0.61
CA GLY A 142 -18.20 5.00 1.67
C GLY A 142 -17.31 5.73 2.67
N TYR A 143 -15.99 5.75 2.46
CA TYR A 143 -15.05 6.38 3.39
C TYR A 143 -14.81 7.87 3.14
N CYS A 144 -15.53 8.46 2.17
CA CYS A 144 -15.56 9.91 1.94
C CYS A 144 -16.15 10.73 3.10
N VAL A 145 -16.60 10.08 4.19
CA VAL A 145 -17.05 10.75 5.42
C VAL A 145 -15.98 11.67 6.03
N LEU A 146 -14.70 11.37 5.78
CA LEU A 146 -13.56 12.15 6.28
C LEU A 146 -13.11 13.28 5.33
N ASP A 147 -13.73 13.44 4.16
CA ASP A 147 -13.33 14.43 3.14
C ASP A 147 -13.21 15.84 3.73
N HIS A 148 -14.19 16.23 4.54
CA HIS A 148 -14.25 17.57 5.13
C HIS A 148 -13.09 17.84 6.10
N ILE A 149 -12.54 16.80 6.73
CA ILE A 149 -11.39 16.90 7.63
C ILE A 149 -10.13 17.12 6.79
N PHE A 150 -9.90 16.28 5.79
CA PHE A 150 -8.70 16.36 4.95
C PHE A 150 -8.64 17.65 4.14
N ARG A 151 -9.77 18.12 3.58
CA ARG A 151 -9.83 19.40 2.87
C ARG A 151 -9.50 20.61 3.76
N LYS A 152 -9.77 20.51 5.06
CA LYS A 152 -9.45 21.58 6.02
C LYS A 152 -8.03 21.50 6.53
N GLN A 153 -7.52 20.28 6.77
CA GLN A 153 -6.22 20.07 7.42
C GLN A 153 -5.05 20.01 6.44
N VAL A 154 -5.27 19.52 5.22
CA VAL A 154 -4.25 19.47 4.18
C VAL A 154 -4.31 20.77 3.38
N THR A 155 -3.41 21.70 3.71
CA THR A 155 -3.43 23.08 3.17
C THR A 155 -2.47 23.31 2.01
N ALA A 156 -1.49 22.42 1.79
CA ALA A 156 -0.48 22.56 0.74
C ALA A 156 -0.20 21.25 0.01
N GLY A 157 -0.20 21.32 -1.32
CA GLY A 157 0.28 20.26 -2.19
C GLY A 157 -0.59 19.01 -2.23
N SER A 158 -0.06 17.98 -2.88
CA SER A 158 -0.60 16.64 -2.85
C SER A 158 0.14 15.83 -1.78
N VAL A 159 -0.57 15.04 -0.99
CA VAL A 159 0.02 14.23 0.09
C VAL A 159 -0.52 12.81 0.06
N ILE A 160 0.25 11.91 0.67
CA ILE A 160 -0.12 10.52 0.92
C ILE A 160 -0.03 10.29 2.42
N LEU A 161 -1.12 9.84 3.01
CA LEU A 161 -1.24 9.53 4.43
C LEU A 161 -1.49 8.02 4.58
N ASP A 162 -0.88 7.40 5.58
CA ASP A 162 -1.10 6.00 5.94
C ASP A 162 -1.52 5.96 7.41
N GLY A 163 -2.56 5.21 7.71
CA GLY A 163 -3.11 5.17 9.06
C GLY A 163 -4.21 4.13 9.20
N GLU A 164 -4.85 4.14 10.36
CA GLU A 164 -5.89 3.18 10.72
C GLU A 164 -7.25 3.86 10.86
N LEU A 165 -8.24 3.41 10.09
CA LEU A 165 -9.63 3.80 10.26
C LEU A 165 -10.26 2.94 11.36
N VAL A 166 -10.83 3.60 12.37
CA VAL A 166 -11.49 2.94 13.51
C VAL A 166 -12.94 3.36 13.64
N ILE A 167 -13.75 2.46 14.20
CA ILE A 167 -15.13 2.78 14.61
C ILE A 167 -15.09 3.37 16.01
N TRP A 168 -15.51 4.62 16.15
CA TRP A 168 -15.60 5.29 17.43
C TRP A 168 -17.03 5.28 17.96
N ASN A 169 -17.28 4.56 19.06
CA ASN A 169 -18.59 4.59 19.72
C ASN A 169 -18.68 5.80 20.66
N THR A 170 -19.61 6.71 20.37
CA THR A 170 -19.82 7.93 21.17
C THR A 170 -20.76 7.71 22.36
N LYS A 171 -21.49 6.58 22.42
CA LYS A 171 -22.36 6.25 23.54
C LYS A 171 -21.54 5.53 24.61
N ARG A 172 -21.35 6.21 25.73
CA ARG A 172 -20.89 5.62 26.99
C ARG A 172 -22.07 5.30 27.87
#